data_AF-A0A7J4UV34-F1
#
_entry.id   AF-A0A7J4UV34-F1
#
_cell.length_a   1.000
_cell.length_b   1.000
_cell.length_c   1.000
_cell.angle_alpha   90.00
_cell.angle_beta   90.00
_cell.angle_gamma   90.00
#
_symmetry.space_group_name_H-M   'P 1'
#
loop_
_entity.id
_entity.type
_entity.pdbx_description
1 polymer ?
#
loop_
_entity_poly.entity_id
_entity_poly.type
_entity_poly.pdbx_seq_one_letter_code
_entity_poly.pdbx_strand_id
1 'polypeptide(L)'
;MYGYWYSVKENFKFERKEFYQYLWTSLAYGFVLSFRKWGVDKFDFQSGISNFIQAAIVVLLCLFIHISAQKLVAIKLGYKASYSYWLNGILFCMLLTLLTNGYSGVIGFILIGAVTMEHIPRLRLGKFRYGTNLKDVARVSLAGPIANVITVLVLGTIFFSIGRDDLLFAIIVVNLFLAFYSMLPIPKIDIPTRVDSGSNGLGVFWFSRTLYVLTLATILIFAILVFISVAQNVWGLFAVAFVIGSMLSIIYSIALEQKN
;
A
#
# COMPACT_ATOMS: atom_id res chain seq x y z
N MET A 1 1.62 -25.54 -21.82
CA MET A 1 1.92 -24.43 -20.91
C MET A 1 0.94 -23.31 -21.22
N TYR A 2 -0.02 -23.00 -20.33
CA TYR A 2 -0.95 -21.90 -20.59
C TYR A 2 -0.17 -20.59 -20.66
N GLY A 3 -0.46 -19.75 -21.66
CA GLY A 3 0.15 -18.43 -21.77
C GLY A 3 -0.25 -17.54 -20.58
N TYR A 4 0.66 -16.68 -20.13
CA TYR A 4 0.43 -15.77 -19.00
C TYR A 4 -0.87 -14.97 -19.16
N TRP A 5 -1.13 -14.45 -20.38
CA TRP A 5 -2.34 -13.70 -20.70
C TRP A 5 -3.63 -14.50 -20.52
N TYR A 6 -3.60 -15.81 -20.81
CA TYR A 6 -4.74 -16.68 -20.58
C TYR A 6 -5.02 -16.82 -19.07
N SER A 7 -3.96 -17.04 -18.27
CA SER A 7 -4.08 -17.12 -16.81
C SER A 7 -4.60 -15.82 -16.20
N VAL A 8 -4.16 -14.66 -16.69
CA VAL A 8 -4.68 -13.35 -16.26
C VAL A 8 -6.16 -13.23 -16.63
N LYS A 9 -6.55 -13.51 -17.88
CA LYS A 9 -7.95 -13.41 -18.31
C LYS A 9 -8.90 -14.30 -17.49
N GLU A 10 -8.46 -15.50 -17.11
CA GLU A 10 -9.29 -16.44 -16.36
C GLU A 10 -9.38 -16.10 -14.87
N ASN A 11 -8.27 -15.66 -14.26
CA ASN A 11 -8.12 -15.55 -12.80
C ASN A 11 -8.11 -14.12 -12.26
N PHE A 12 -7.91 -13.10 -13.11
CA PHE A 12 -7.98 -11.69 -12.70
C PHE A 12 -9.45 -11.26 -12.60
N LYS A 13 -10.08 -11.62 -11.49
CA LYS A 13 -11.47 -11.26 -11.19
C LYS A 13 -11.53 -10.62 -9.80
N PHE A 14 -12.37 -9.61 -9.68
CA PHE A 14 -12.74 -9.01 -8.40
C PHE A 14 -14.05 -9.62 -7.95
N GLU A 15 -14.05 -10.23 -6.77
CA GLU A 15 -15.28 -10.77 -6.22
C GLU A 15 -16.17 -9.62 -5.71
N ARG A 16 -17.49 -9.77 -5.77
CA ARG A 16 -18.42 -8.73 -5.29
C ARG A 16 -18.12 -8.34 -3.84
N LYS A 17 -17.82 -9.33 -3.00
CA LYS A 17 -17.42 -9.11 -1.60
C LYS A 17 -16.19 -8.21 -1.51
N GLU A 18 -15.18 -8.46 -2.32
CA GLU A 18 -13.94 -7.69 -2.36
C GLU A 18 -14.17 -6.24 -2.79
N PHE A 19 -15.03 -6.04 -3.80
CA PHE A 19 -15.41 -4.69 -4.25
C PHE A 19 -16.08 -3.87 -3.13
N TYR A 20 -17.00 -4.47 -2.37
CA TYR A 20 -17.60 -3.79 -1.21
C TYR A 20 -16.56 -3.42 -0.15
N GLN A 21 -15.53 -4.25 0.04
CA GLN A 21 -14.46 -3.95 0.98
C GLN A 21 -13.61 -2.77 0.52
N TYR A 22 -13.31 -2.66 -0.79
CA TYR A 22 -12.65 -1.48 -1.34
C TYR A 22 -13.48 -0.23 -1.10
N LEU A 23 -14.78 -0.31 -1.38
CA LEU A 23 -15.69 0.81 -1.22
C LEU A 23 -15.69 1.30 0.23
N TRP A 24 -15.89 0.40 1.20
CA TRP A 24 -15.85 0.76 2.62
C TRP A 24 -14.50 1.30 3.08
N THR A 25 -13.40 0.68 2.62
CA THR A 25 -12.04 1.14 2.92
C THR A 25 -11.82 2.55 2.37
N SER A 26 -12.26 2.82 1.13
CA SER A 26 -12.10 4.12 0.47
C SER A 26 -12.94 5.22 1.10
N LEU A 27 -14.19 4.91 1.50
CA LEU A 27 -15.05 5.86 2.21
C LEU A 27 -14.46 6.20 3.58
N ALA A 28 -14.03 5.21 4.35
CA ALA A 28 -13.46 5.46 5.67
C ALA A 28 -12.18 6.31 5.58
N TYR A 29 -11.24 5.98 4.69
CA TYR A 29 -10.02 6.78 4.54
C TYR A 29 -10.25 8.11 3.83
N GLY A 30 -11.23 8.20 2.94
CA GLY A 30 -11.70 9.48 2.39
C GLY A 30 -12.22 10.41 3.49
N PHE A 31 -12.91 9.88 4.50
CA PHE A 31 -13.33 10.64 5.68
C PHE A 31 -12.12 11.11 6.49
N VAL A 32 -11.18 10.21 6.79
CA VAL A 32 -9.95 10.54 7.53
C VAL A 32 -9.17 11.67 6.87
N LEU A 33 -8.97 11.60 5.55
CA LEU A 33 -8.19 12.58 4.80
C LEU A 33 -8.94 13.90 4.59
N SER A 34 -10.27 13.87 4.47
CA SER A 34 -11.07 15.08 4.27
C SER A 34 -11.40 15.80 5.57
N PHE A 35 -11.27 15.18 6.74
CA PHE A 35 -11.80 15.68 8.02
C PHE A 35 -11.46 17.15 8.32
N ARG A 36 -10.20 17.57 8.12
CA ARG A 36 -9.79 18.97 8.36
C ARG A 36 -10.32 19.97 7.32
N LYS A 37 -10.76 19.48 6.16
CA LYS A 37 -11.31 20.29 5.06
C LYS A 37 -12.81 20.58 5.22
N TRP A 38 -13.44 20.14 6.31
CA TRP A 38 -14.81 20.53 6.69
C TRP A 38 -14.85 21.92 7.34
N GLY A 39 -13.69 22.58 7.47
CA GLY A 39 -13.52 23.91 8.05
C GLY A 39 -12.98 23.84 9.47
N VAL A 40 -11.78 24.40 9.67
CA VAL A 40 -11.12 24.40 10.99
C VAL A 40 -11.72 25.50 11.89
N ASP A 41 -11.97 26.69 11.33
CA ASP A 41 -12.49 27.83 12.09
C ASP A 41 -14.02 27.99 11.98
N LYS A 42 -14.60 27.61 10.84
CA LYS A 42 -16.05 27.62 10.59
C LYS A 42 -16.42 26.38 9.81
N PHE A 43 -17.40 25.63 10.32
CA PHE A 43 -17.92 24.45 9.66
C PHE A 43 -18.58 24.82 8.32
N ASP A 44 -18.12 24.22 7.23
CA ASP A 44 -18.70 24.32 5.89
C ASP A 44 -19.05 22.92 5.37
N PHE A 45 -20.35 22.62 5.41
CA PHE A 45 -20.88 21.34 4.97
C PHE A 45 -20.63 21.07 3.48
N GLN A 46 -20.77 22.08 2.62
CA GLN A 46 -20.65 21.92 1.17
C GLN A 46 -19.19 21.65 0.79
N SER A 47 -18.27 22.42 1.34
CA SER A 47 -16.82 22.19 1.15
C SER A 47 -16.40 20.83 1.74
N GLY A 48 -16.90 20.48 2.92
CA GLY A 48 -16.59 19.20 3.57
C GLY A 48 -17.00 18.00 2.71
N ILE A 49 -18.23 17.98 2.19
CA ILE A 49 -18.74 16.85 1.41
C ILE A 49 -18.05 16.71 0.05
N SER A 50 -17.72 17.84 -0.60
CA SER A 50 -16.98 17.84 -1.86
C SER A 50 -15.58 17.23 -1.68
N ASN A 51 -14.86 17.68 -0.65
CA ASN A 51 -13.54 17.15 -0.31
C ASN A 51 -13.59 15.68 0.10
N PHE A 52 -14.63 15.26 0.82
CA PHE A 52 -14.85 13.86 1.19
C PHE A 52 -15.02 12.96 -0.03
N ILE A 53 -15.89 13.34 -0.96
CA ILE A 53 -16.14 12.57 -2.19
C ILE A 53 -14.85 12.50 -3.02
N GLN A 54 -14.14 13.61 -3.19
CA GLN A 54 -12.88 13.64 -3.92
C GLN A 54 -11.83 12.73 -3.28
N ALA A 55 -11.65 12.81 -1.95
CA ALA A 55 -10.69 11.97 -1.23
C ALA A 55 -11.07 10.49 -1.31
N ALA A 56 -12.35 10.14 -1.17
CA ALA A 56 -12.82 8.77 -1.28
C ALA A 56 -12.56 8.17 -2.68
N ILE A 57 -12.82 8.94 -3.75
CA ILE A 57 -12.53 8.52 -5.13
C ILE A 57 -11.03 8.33 -5.33
N VAL A 58 -10.20 9.27 -4.85
CA VAL A 58 -8.74 9.16 -4.95
C VAL A 58 -8.24 7.92 -4.24
N VAL A 59 -8.67 7.66 -3.00
CA VAL A 59 -8.28 6.45 -2.25
C VAL A 59 -8.75 5.19 -2.97
N LEU A 60 -9.97 5.16 -3.50
CA LEU A 60 -10.51 4.02 -4.24
C LEU A 60 -9.62 3.68 -5.45
N LEU A 61 -9.24 4.69 -6.24
CA LEU A 61 -8.36 4.51 -7.40
C LEU A 61 -6.96 4.03 -6.99
N CYS A 62 -6.37 4.61 -5.94
CA CYS A 62 -5.04 4.21 -5.49
C CYS A 62 -5.04 2.77 -4.92
N LEU A 63 -6.05 2.39 -4.14
CA LEU A 63 -6.24 1.01 -3.67
C LEU A 63 -6.44 0.04 -4.82
N PHE A 64 -7.20 0.44 -5.84
CA PHE A 64 -7.40 -0.39 -7.02
C PHE A 64 -6.08 -0.68 -7.74
N ILE A 65 -5.22 0.31 -7.94
CA ILE A 65 -3.88 0.13 -8.53
C ILE A 65 -3.02 -0.79 -7.66
N HIS A 66 -2.95 -0.51 -6.36
CA HIS A 66 -2.19 -1.28 -5.38
C HIS A 66 -2.54 -2.77 -5.45
N ILE A 67 -3.84 -3.10 -5.36
CA ILE A 67 -4.30 -4.48 -5.23
C ILE A 67 -4.31 -5.19 -6.59
N SER A 68 -4.55 -4.46 -7.69
CA SER A 68 -4.39 -5.00 -9.04
C SER A 68 -2.96 -5.48 -9.28
N ALA A 69 -1.95 -4.71 -8.85
CA ALA A 69 -0.56 -5.14 -8.98
C ALA A 69 -0.26 -6.41 -8.17
N GLN A 70 -0.77 -6.51 -6.95
CA GLN A 70 -0.63 -7.72 -6.12
C GLN A 70 -1.28 -8.93 -6.79
N LYS A 71 -2.50 -8.79 -7.33
CA LYS A 71 -3.19 -9.86 -8.06
C LYS A 71 -2.43 -10.31 -9.31
N LEU A 72 -1.90 -9.38 -10.10
CA LEU A 72 -1.13 -9.72 -11.31
C LEU A 72 0.12 -10.53 -10.98
N VAL A 73 0.83 -10.17 -9.90
CA VAL A 73 2.00 -10.91 -9.42
C VAL A 73 1.59 -12.26 -8.82
N ALA A 74 0.49 -12.32 -8.05
CA ALA A 74 -0.03 -13.56 -7.50
C ALA A 74 -0.39 -14.59 -8.61
N ILE A 75 -1.09 -14.15 -9.66
CA ILE A 75 -1.46 -15.00 -10.80
C ILE A 75 -0.21 -15.53 -11.50
N LYS A 76 0.82 -14.69 -11.70
CA LYS A 76 2.11 -15.12 -12.27
C LYS A 76 2.78 -16.22 -11.44
N LEU A 77 2.61 -16.18 -10.12
CA LEU A 77 3.15 -17.16 -9.18
C LEU A 77 2.22 -18.38 -8.98
N GLY A 78 1.04 -18.39 -9.58
CA GLY A 78 0.06 -19.48 -9.50
C GLY A 78 -0.85 -19.41 -8.27
N TYR A 79 -1.09 -18.21 -7.76
CA TYR A 79 -1.98 -17.92 -6.64
C TYR A 79 -3.16 -17.07 -7.09
N LYS A 80 -4.29 -17.25 -6.41
CA LYS A 80 -5.42 -16.33 -6.39
C LYS A 80 -5.26 -15.43 -5.17
N ALA A 81 -5.13 -14.12 -5.40
CA ALA A 81 -5.08 -13.14 -4.34
C ALA A 81 -6.45 -12.52 -4.13
N SER A 82 -6.89 -12.43 -2.87
CA SER A 82 -8.16 -11.82 -2.46
C SER A 82 -7.90 -10.79 -1.36
N TYR A 83 -8.38 -9.57 -1.55
CA TYR A 83 -8.28 -8.55 -0.52
C TYR A 83 -9.25 -8.80 0.63
N SER A 84 -8.77 -8.55 1.85
CA SER A 84 -9.52 -8.64 3.09
C SER A 84 -9.23 -7.41 3.96
N TYR A 85 -10.17 -6.47 4.02
CA TYR A 85 -10.07 -5.29 4.89
C TYR A 85 -9.90 -5.66 6.37
N TRP A 86 -9.36 -4.73 7.14
CA TRP A 86 -9.20 -4.88 8.58
C TRP A 86 -10.14 -3.89 9.29
N LEU A 87 -11.29 -4.39 9.75
CA LEU A 87 -12.33 -3.55 10.35
C LEU A 87 -11.81 -2.80 11.58
N ASN A 88 -11.08 -3.50 12.47
CA ASN A 88 -10.51 -2.87 13.67
C ASN A 88 -9.50 -1.78 13.30
N GLY A 89 -8.70 -1.99 12.24
CA GLY A 89 -7.80 -0.97 11.71
C GLY A 89 -8.55 0.27 11.23
N ILE A 90 -9.63 0.08 10.47
CA ILE A 90 -10.48 1.19 9.98
C ILE A 90 -11.11 1.96 11.15
N LEU A 91 -11.74 1.25 12.10
CA LEU A 91 -12.37 1.87 13.28
C LEU A 91 -11.36 2.63 14.13
N PHE A 92 -10.17 2.06 14.31
CA PHE A 92 -9.08 2.71 15.03
C PHE A 92 -8.62 3.99 14.32
N CYS A 93 -8.47 3.97 12.99
CA CYS A 93 -8.12 5.17 12.21
C CYS A 93 -9.19 6.26 12.35
N MET A 94 -10.47 5.89 12.29
CA MET A 94 -11.58 6.84 12.48
C MET A 94 -11.58 7.44 13.88
N LEU A 95 -11.43 6.61 14.92
CA LEU A 95 -11.37 7.06 16.31
C LEU A 95 -10.18 8.02 16.53
N LEU A 96 -9.01 7.65 16.01
CA LEU A 96 -7.80 8.46 16.13
C LEU A 96 -7.97 9.80 15.39
N THR A 97 -8.68 9.82 14.26
CA THR A 97 -9.04 11.05 13.54
C THR A 97 -9.88 11.98 14.40
N LEU A 98 -10.90 11.47 15.09
CA LEU A 98 -11.72 12.27 15.99
C LEU A 98 -10.92 12.79 17.19
N LEU A 99 -10.11 11.93 17.82
CA LEU A 99 -9.30 12.30 18.99
C LEU A 99 -8.21 13.34 18.68
N THR A 100 -7.70 13.33 17.45
CA THR A 100 -6.64 14.26 17.01
C THR A 100 -7.19 15.49 16.29
N ASN A 101 -8.49 15.75 16.30
CA ASN A 101 -9.12 16.82 15.51
C ASN A 101 -8.69 16.80 14.02
N GLY A 102 -8.49 15.60 13.47
CA GLY A 102 -8.06 15.39 12.09
C GLY A 102 -6.57 15.55 11.82
N TYR A 103 -5.72 15.83 12.81
CA TYR A 103 -4.26 15.87 12.60
C TYR A 103 -3.70 14.50 12.18
N SER A 104 -4.34 13.41 12.55
CA SER A 104 -3.96 12.09 12.04
C SER A 104 -4.29 11.87 10.56
N GLY A 105 -5.18 12.66 9.96
CA GLY A 105 -5.32 12.75 8.51
C GLY A 105 -4.12 13.44 7.85
N VAL A 106 -3.42 14.33 8.57
CA VAL A 106 -2.18 14.97 8.14
C VAL A 106 -0.99 14.03 8.28
N ILE A 107 -0.95 13.23 9.35
CA ILE A 107 0.05 12.18 9.55
C ILE A 107 -0.26 10.95 8.66
N GLY A 108 -1.52 10.80 8.23
CA GLY A 108 -1.93 9.88 7.17
C GLY A 108 -2.10 8.43 7.63
N PHE A 109 -2.44 8.16 8.89
CA PHE A 109 -2.52 6.79 9.42
C PHE A 109 -3.57 5.95 8.67
N ILE A 110 -3.12 5.16 7.69
CA ILE A 110 -3.97 4.36 6.79
C ILE A 110 -3.56 2.90 6.88
N LEU A 111 -4.28 2.12 7.68
CA LEU A 111 -4.04 0.68 7.79
C LEU A 111 -4.76 -0.08 6.69
N ILE A 112 -4.07 -0.32 5.58
CA ILE A 112 -4.62 -1.15 4.50
C ILE A 112 -4.89 -2.56 5.05
N GLY A 113 -5.96 -3.19 4.55
CA GLY A 113 -6.22 -4.60 4.79
C GLY A 113 -5.09 -5.52 4.32
N ALA A 114 -5.33 -6.82 4.43
CA ALA A 114 -4.41 -7.86 4.03
C ALA A 114 -4.83 -8.47 2.68
N VAL A 115 -3.87 -9.06 1.97
CA VAL A 115 -4.16 -9.94 0.82
C VAL A 115 -3.97 -11.38 1.24
N THR A 116 -5.06 -12.15 1.15
CA THR A 116 -5.02 -13.60 1.35
C THR A 116 -4.70 -14.28 0.03
N MET A 117 -3.96 -15.38 0.08
CA MET A 117 -3.52 -16.10 -1.11
C MET A 117 -4.00 -17.55 -1.07
N GLU A 118 -4.65 -17.98 -2.14
CA GLU A 118 -5.10 -19.35 -2.33
C GLU A 118 -4.40 -19.97 -3.54
N HIS A 119 -4.07 -21.26 -3.45
CA HIS A 119 -3.41 -21.95 -4.55
C HIS A 119 -4.35 -22.11 -5.74
N ILE A 120 -3.83 -21.93 -6.95
CA ILE A 120 -4.49 -22.34 -8.19
C ILE A 120 -3.81 -23.63 -8.66
N PRO A 121 -4.36 -24.83 -8.38
CA PRO A 121 -3.66 -26.10 -8.61
C PRO A 121 -3.19 -26.28 -10.07
N ARG A 122 -3.97 -25.77 -11.03
CA ARG A 122 -3.69 -25.83 -12.46
C ARG A 122 -2.42 -25.04 -12.86
N LEU A 123 -2.11 -23.95 -12.17
CA LEU A 123 -0.95 -23.08 -12.48
C LEU A 123 0.33 -23.50 -11.74
N ARG A 124 0.25 -24.50 -10.87
CA ARG A 124 1.35 -25.00 -10.02
C ARG A 124 1.71 -26.46 -10.31
N LEU A 125 1.58 -26.91 -11.56
CA LEU A 125 2.15 -28.19 -12.00
C LEU A 125 3.68 -28.11 -11.90
N GLY A 126 4.32 -29.04 -11.17
CA GLY A 126 5.77 -29.05 -10.94
C GLY A 126 6.29 -28.02 -9.91
N LYS A 127 5.41 -27.31 -9.20
CA LYS A 127 5.77 -26.38 -8.11
C LYS A 127 5.31 -26.91 -6.76
N PHE A 128 5.91 -26.41 -5.68
CA PHE A 128 5.54 -26.73 -4.31
C PHE A 128 4.04 -26.48 -4.03
N ARG A 129 3.36 -27.45 -3.41
CA ARG A 129 1.90 -27.43 -3.18
C ARG A 129 1.47 -27.35 -1.71
N TYR A 130 2.39 -27.55 -0.78
CA TYR A 130 2.07 -27.62 0.66
C TYR A 130 2.16 -26.23 1.30
N GLY A 131 1.06 -25.49 1.28
CA GLY A 131 1.01 -24.15 1.87
C GLY A 131 1.70 -23.07 1.05
N THR A 132 1.59 -21.83 1.54
CA THR A 132 2.11 -20.64 0.87
C THR A 132 3.62 -20.53 1.06
N ASN A 133 4.37 -20.45 -0.04
CA ASN A 133 5.81 -20.22 0.05
C ASN A 133 6.05 -18.77 0.52
N LEU A 134 6.79 -18.57 1.61
CA LEU A 134 7.11 -17.24 2.14
C LEU A 134 7.75 -16.32 1.10
N LYS A 135 8.54 -16.88 0.17
CA LYS A 135 9.12 -16.12 -0.94
C LYS A 135 8.07 -15.59 -1.91
N ASP A 136 7.04 -16.39 -2.19
CA ASP A 136 5.95 -16.00 -3.06
C ASP A 136 5.05 -14.97 -2.35
N VAL A 137 4.80 -15.16 -1.05
CA VAL A 137 4.11 -14.19 -0.17
C VAL A 137 4.82 -12.84 -0.22
N ALA A 138 6.12 -12.76 0.06
CA ALA A 138 6.87 -11.52 0.05
C ALA A 138 6.82 -10.80 -1.31
N ARG A 139 6.88 -11.55 -2.42
CA ARG A 139 6.79 -10.98 -3.78
C ARG A 139 5.43 -10.36 -4.06
N VAL A 140 4.35 -11.02 -3.65
CA VAL A 140 2.98 -10.49 -3.79
C VAL A 140 2.79 -9.30 -2.86
N SER A 141 3.26 -9.39 -1.61
CA SER A 141 3.19 -8.30 -0.64
C SER A 141 3.93 -7.06 -1.11
N LEU A 142 5.12 -7.19 -1.72
CA LEU A 142 5.89 -6.06 -2.26
C LEU A 142 5.28 -5.42 -3.51
N ALA A 143 4.53 -6.19 -4.31
CA ALA A 143 3.98 -5.69 -5.57
C ALA A 143 3.05 -4.47 -5.39
N GLY A 144 2.29 -4.44 -4.29
CA GLY A 144 1.40 -3.33 -3.95
C GLY A 144 2.14 -2.02 -3.64
N PRO A 145 3.00 -1.98 -2.60
CA PRO A 145 3.81 -0.81 -2.28
C PRO A 145 4.65 -0.33 -3.47
N ILE A 146 5.25 -1.25 -4.24
CA ILE A 146 6.03 -0.90 -5.45
C ILE A 146 5.13 -0.23 -6.50
N ALA A 147 3.91 -0.73 -6.74
CA ALA A 147 2.99 -0.11 -7.69
C ALA A 147 2.62 1.32 -7.28
N ASN A 148 2.43 1.56 -5.98
CA ASN A 148 2.17 2.91 -5.47
C ASN A 148 3.38 3.83 -5.63
N VAL A 149 4.60 3.35 -5.35
CA VAL A 149 5.83 4.12 -5.59
C VAL A 149 6.00 4.45 -7.07
N ILE A 150 5.76 3.48 -7.97
CA ILE A 150 5.79 3.73 -9.42
C ILE A 150 4.75 4.77 -9.82
N THR A 151 3.56 4.71 -9.23
CA THR A 151 2.50 5.69 -9.47
C THR A 151 2.94 7.09 -9.04
N VAL A 152 3.61 7.21 -7.88
CA VAL A 152 4.19 8.48 -7.41
C VAL A 152 5.32 8.96 -8.33
N LEU A 153 6.18 8.08 -8.82
CA LEU A 153 7.24 8.44 -9.76
C LEU A 153 6.66 9.03 -11.04
N VAL A 154 5.65 8.37 -11.63
CA VAL A 154 5.00 8.84 -12.86
C VAL A 154 4.22 10.13 -12.61
N LEU A 155 3.29 10.14 -11.65
CA LEU A 155 2.45 11.31 -11.40
C LEU A 155 3.24 12.48 -10.82
N GLY A 156 4.28 12.22 -10.04
CA GLY A 156 5.17 13.24 -9.51
C GLY A 156 5.88 14.00 -10.63
N THR A 157 6.37 13.32 -11.67
CA THR A 157 6.96 14.02 -12.83
C THR A 157 5.95 14.90 -13.55
N ILE A 158 4.70 14.45 -13.66
CA ILE A 158 3.60 15.23 -14.27
C ILE A 158 3.28 16.46 -13.41
N PHE A 159 3.20 16.29 -12.09
CA PHE A 159 2.91 17.36 -11.13
C PHE A 159 3.93 18.51 -11.18
N PHE A 160 5.21 18.20 -11.31
CA PHE A 160 6.25 19.24 -11.43
C PHE A 160 6.35 19.86 -12.83
N SER A 161 5.88 19.15 -13.87
CA SER A 161 6.00 19.58 -15.28
C SER A 161 4.81 20.44 -15.74
N ILE A 162 3.57 20.01 -15.47
CA ILE A 162 2.35 20.63 -16.03
C ILE A 162 1.77 21.71 -15.09
N GLY A 163 2.03 21.60 -13.78
CA GLY A 163 1.55 22.54 -12.78
C GLY A 163 1.12 21.85 -11.48
N ARG A 164 1.19 22.59 -10.37
CA ARG A 164 0.90 22.08 -9.02
C ARG A 164 -0.60 22.03 -8.74
N ASP A 165 -1.29 21.08 -9.37
CA ASP A 165 -2.71 20.84 -9.14
C ASP A 165 -2.96 20.10 -7.80
N ASP A 166 -4.00 20.52 -7.08
CA ASP A 166 -4.35 19.99 -5.76
C ASP A 166 -4.80 18.53 -5.82
N LEU A 167 -5.49 18.13 -6.90
CA LEU A 167 -5.95 16.75 -7.09
C LEU A 167 -4.76 15.82 -7.32
N LEU A 168 -3.82 16.20 -8.19
CA LEU A 168 -2.58 15.44 -8.40
C LEU A 168 -1.77 15.31 -7.12
N PHE A 169 -1.64 16.39 -6.35
CA PHE A 169 -0.98 16.34 -5.05
C PHE A 169 -1.66 15.35 -4.10
N ALA A 170 -3.00 15.36 -4.02
CA ALA A 170 -3.74 14.41 -3.21
C ALA A 170 -3.48 12.94 -3.62
N ILE A 171 -3.44 12.64 -4.93
CA ILE A 171 -3.14 11.30 -5.42
C ILE A 171 -1.71 10.86 -5.02
N ILE A 172 -0.73 11.76 -5.16
CA ILE A 172 0.68 11.49 -4.79
C ILE A 172 0.77 11.18 -3.29
N VAL A 173 0.17 12.03 -2.45
CA VAL A 173 0.19 11.89 -1.00
C VAL A 173 -0.48 10.58 -0.56
N VAL A 174 -1.64 10.25 -1.13
CA VAL A 174 -2.35 8.99 -0.83
C VAL A 174 -1.51 7.77 -1.23
N ASN A 175 -0.90 7.77 -2.41
CA ASN A 175 -0.04 6.65 -2.83
C ASN A 175 1.18 6.48 -1.92
N LEU A 176 1.82 7.57 -1.50
CA LEU A 176 2.94 7.53 -0.56
C LEU A 176 2.51 6.95 0.79
N PHE A 177 1.40 7.41 1.35
CA PHE A 177 0.88 6.86 2.60
C PHE A 177 0.51 5.39 2.45
N LEU A 178 -0.19 5.00 1.39
CA LEU A 178 -0.52 3.60 1.15
C LEU A 178 0.75 2.73 1.01
N ALA A 179 1.79 3.23 0.31
CA ALA A 179 3.06 2.52 0.18
C ALA A 179 3.75 2.34 1.54
N PHE A 180 3.81 3.40 2.36
CA PHE A 180 4.45 3.37 3.66
C PHE A 180 3.69 2.48 4.66
N TYR A 181 2.39 2.74 4.87
CA TYR A 181 1.62 2.03 5.89
C TYR A 181 1.37 0.57 5.55
N SER A 182 1.30 0.21 4.27
CA SER A 182 1.23 -1.19 3.88
C SER A 182 2.48 -1.99 4.25
N MET A 183 3.63 -1.32 4.35
CA MET A 183 4.90 -1.92 4.74
C MET A 183 5.11 -1.97 6.27
N LEU A 184 4.21 -1.44 7.10
CA LEU A 184 4.32 -1.64 8.55
C LEU A 184 4.00 -3.09 8.90
N PRO A 185 4.76 -3.78 9.78
CA PRO A 185 4.66 -5.22 10.00
C PRO A 185 3.62 -5.53 11.08
N ILE A 186 2.36 -5.16 10.80
CA ILE A 186 1.25 -5.30 11.74
C ILE A 186 0.52 -6.64 11.48
N PRO A 187 0.32 -7.48 12.50
CA PRO A 187 -0.45 -8.71 12.36
C PRO A 187 -1.96 -8.42 12.31
N LYS A 188 -2.70 -9.21 11.52
CA LYS A 188 -4.16 -9.15 11.50
C LYS A 188 -4.72 -10.01 12.63
N ILE A 189 -5.49 -9.40 13.54
CA ILE A 189 -6.05 -10.07 14.73
C ILE A 189 -7.23 -10.99 14.37
N ASP A 190 -7.91 -10.74 13.24
CA ASP A 190 -9.20 -11.38 12.94
C ASP A 190 -9.11 -12.81 12.37
N ILE A 191 -7.92 -13.33 12.02
CA ILE A 191 -7.78 -14.67 11.42
C ILE A 191 -6.64 -15.46 12.09
N PRO A 192 -6.93 -16.24 13.14
CA PRO A 192 -5.91 -16.96 13.92
C PRO A 192 -5.37 -18.23 13.24
N THR A 193 -5.95 -18.69 12.12
CA THR A 193 -5.75 -20.07 11.64
C THR A 193 -5.00 -20.21 10.32
N ARG A 194 -4.62 -19.12 9.66
CA ARG A 194 -3.81 -19.20 8.44
C ARG A 194 -2.66 -18.23 8.54
N VAL A 195 -1.47 -18.68 8.13
CA VAL A 195 -0.30 -17.83 7.84
C VAL A 195 -0.59 -17.02 6.55
N ASP A 196 -1.77 -16.42 6.51
CA ASP A 196 -2.20 -15.49 5.50
C ASP A 196 -1.65 -14.15 5.97
N SER A 197 -0.43 -13.88 5.55
CA SER A 197 0.32 -12.62 5.63
C SER A 197 -0.56 -11.45 6.03
N GLY A 198 -0.38 -10.94 7.26
CA GLY A 198 -1.12 -9.81 7.81
C GLY A 198 -0.98 -8.55 6.95
N SER A 199 -0.36 -7.51 7.47
CA SER A 199 0.11 -6.41 6.60
C SER A 199 1.09 -6.93 5.53
N ASN A 200 1.19 -6.21 4.41
CA ASN A 200 2.16 -6.54 3.36
C ASN A 200 3.60 -6.56 3.93
N GLY A 201 3.92 -5.62 4.82
CA GLY A 201 5.20 -5.54 5.52
C GLY A 201 5.55 -6.82 6.27
N LEU A 202 4.58 -7.44 6.94
CA LEU A 202 4.80 -8.68 7.69
C LEU A 202 5.22 -9.83 6.77
N GLY A 203 4.60 -9.95 5.58
CA GLY A 203 4.97 -10.98 4.59
C GLY A 203 6.41 -10.83 4.10
N VAL A 204 6.87 -9.60 3.92
CA VAL A 204 8.26 -9.29 3.52
C VAL A 204 9.23 -9.56 4.66
N PHE A 205 8.88 -9.14 5.87
CA PHE A 205 9.68 -9.30 7.08
C PHE A 205 9.99 -10.77 7.38
N TRP A 206 9.00 -11.65 7.26
CA TRP A 206 9.19 -13.09 7.51
C TRP A 206 10.04 -13.80 6.45
N PHE A 207 10.06 -13.28 5.22
CA PHE A 207 10.91 -13.83 4.17
C PHE A 207 12.36 -13.35 4.30
N SER A 208 12.56 -12.04 4.42
CA SER A 208 13.89 -11.44 4.57
C SER A 208 13.79 -10.10 5.29
N ARG A 209 14.35 -10.05 6.51
CA ARG A 209 14.41 -8.84 7.33
C ARG A 209 15.21 -7.74 6.63
N THR A 210 16.28 -8.11 5.94
CA THR A 210 17.15 -7.19 5.19
C THR A 210 16.43 -6.56 4.00
N LEU A 211 15.64 -7.34 3.25
CA LEU A 211 14.77 -6.85 2.17
C LEU A 211 13.67 -5.92 2.71
N TYR A 212 13.10 -6.28 3.86
CA TYR A 212 12.10 -5.46 4.54
C TYR A 212 12.68 -4.09 4.94
N VAL A 213 13.85 -4.06 5.59
CA VAL A 213 14.51 -2.81 5.99
C VAL A 213 14.85 -1.96 4.77
N LEU A 214 15.38 -2.57 3.70
CA LEU A 214 15.66 -1.87 2.44
C LEU A 214 14.42 -1.17 1.89
N THR A 215 13.32 -1.91 1.77
CA THR A 215 12.09 -1.42 1.13
C THR A 215 11.38 -0.38 1.99
N LEU A 216 11.25 -0.63 3.30
CA LEU A 216 10.65 0.33 4.23
C LEU A 216 11.47 1.62 4.31
N ALA A 217 12.79 1.53 4.49
CA ALA A 217 13.66 2.70 4.60
C ALA A 217 13.64 3.52 3.30
N THR A 218 13.69 2.86 2.14
CA THR A 218 13.60 3.54 0.84
C THR A 218 12.27 4.30 0.71
N ILE A 219 11.14 3.67 1.04
CA ILE A 219 9.82 4.30 0.95
C ILE A 219 9.69 5.46 1.94
N LEU A 220 10.14 5.28 3.19
CA LEU A 220 10.09 6.32 4.23
C LEU A 220 10.92 7.54 3.82
N ILE A 221 12.18 7.33 3.44
CA ILE A 221 13.09 8.40 3.04
C ILE A 221 12.55 9.08 1.78
N PHE A 222 12.06 8.32 0.81
CA PHE A 222 11.45 8.87 -0.39
C PHE A 222 10.22 9.74 -0.06
N ALA A 223 9.34 9.29 0.83
CA ALA A 223 8.19 10.08 1.26
C ALA A 223 8.63 11.39 1.93
N ILE A 224 9.59 11.33 2.87
CA ILE A 224 10.14 12.50 3.54
C ILE A 224 10.74 13.48 2.53
N LEU A 225 11.55 12.97 1.58
CA LEU A 225 12.16 13.80 0.54
C LEU A 225 11.11 14.46 -0.34
N VAL A 226 10.06 13.75 -0.76
CA VAL A 226 8.97 14.32 -1.55
C VAL A 226 8.24 15.43 -0.79
N PHE A 227 8.02 15.29 0.52
CA PHE A 227 7.36 16.33 1.33
C PHE A 227 8.26 17.55 1.61
N ILE A 228 9.57 17.36 1.80
CA ILE A 228 10.51 18.45 2.07
C ILE A 228 10.89 19.19 0.79
N SER A 229 11.06 18.46 -0.30
CA SER A 229 11.73 19.00 -1.48
C SER A 229 10.84 19.92 -2.31
N VAL A 230 11.43 21.04 -2.72
CA VAL A 230 10.95 21.90 -3.82
C VAL A 230 11.47 21.38 -5.18
N ALA A 231 12.32 20.34 -5.16
CA ALA A 231 13.04 19.85 -6.32
C ALA A 231 12.11 19.19 -7.35
N GLN A 232 12.26 19.56 -8.62
CA GLN A 232 11.39 19.09 -9.71
C GLN A 232 11.67 17.64 -10.15
N ASN A 233 12.82 17.05 -9.76
CA ASN A 233 13.25 15.74 -10.26
C ASN A 233 12.95 14.59 -9.27
N VAL A 234 11.74 14.04 -9.37
CA VAL A 234 11.25 12.94 -8.52
C VAL A 234 12.10 11.66 -8.64
N TRP A 235 12.62 11.37 -9.84
CA TRP A 235 13.50 10.22 -10.06
C TRP A 235 14.83 10.35 -9.30
N GLY A 236 15.39 11.57 -9.28
CA GLY A 236 16.58 11.87 -8.47
C GLY A 236 16.35 11.64 -6.99
N LEU A 237 15.20 12.06 -6.46
CA LEU A 237 14.84 11.84 -5.05
C LEU A 237 14.72 10.34 -4.71
N PHE A 238 14.13 9.56 -5.62
CA PHE A 238 14.04 8.11 -5.43
C PHE A 238 15.42 7.44 -5.46
N ALA A 239 16.32 7.85 -6.36
CA ALA A 239 17.68 7.32 -6.41
C ALA A 239 18.44 7.60 -5.10
N VAL A 240 18.34 8.82 -4.57
CA VAL A 240 18.92 9.18 -3.27
C VAL A 240 18.31 8.34 -2.14
N ALA A 241 16.98 8.20 -2.10
CA ALA A 241 16.30 7.38 -1.10
C ALA A 241 16.73 5.91 -1.16
N PHE A 242 16.92 5.36 -2.36
CA PHE A 242 17.36 3.99 -2.57
C PHE A 242 18.81 3.75 -2.12
N VAL A 243 19.71 4.70 -2.36
CA VAL A 243 21.10 4.63 -1.88
C VAL A 243 21.13 4.63 -0.35
N ILE A 244 20.41 5.56 0.29
CA ILE A 244 20.36 5.63 1.77
C ILE A 244 19.68 4.37 2.34
N GLY A 245 18.59 3.91 1.73
CA GLY A 245 17.92 2.66 2.12
C GLY A 245 18.82 1.43 2.00
N SER A 246 19.66 1.37 0.96
CA SER A 246 20.66 0.31 0.77
C SER A 246 21.75 0.36 1.85
N MET A 247 22.25 1.55 2.19
CA MET A 247 23.22 1.72 3.28
C MET A 247 22.64 1.26 4.62
N LEU A 248 21.41 1.66 4.94
CA LEU A 248 20.73 1.23 6.18
C LEU A 248 20.49 -0.28 6.21
N SER A 249 20.13 -0.90 5.08
CA SER A 249 19.94 -2.34 4.96
C SER A 249 21.26 -3.12 5.21
N ILE A 250 22.38 -2.62 4.67
CA ILE A 250 23.72 -3.20 4.89
C ILE A 250 24.16 -3.04 6.35
N ILE A 251 23.96 -1.86 6.94
CA ILE A 251 24.27 -1.63 8.36
C ILE A 251 23.46 -2.59 9.23
N TYR A 252 22.17 -2.76 8.92
CA TYR A 252 21.29 -3.69 9.63
C TYR A 252 21.78 -5.14 9.55
N SER A 253 22.15 -5.62 8.35
CA SER A 253 22.63 -7.00 8.18
C SER A 253 23.94 -7.26 8.93
N ILE A 254 24.89 -6.32 8.88
CA ILE A 254 26.14 -6.44 9.63
C ILE A 254 25.90 -6.42 11.14
N ALA A 255 25.05 -5.50 11.64
CA ALA A 255 24.90 -5.27 13.07
C ALA A 255 24.06 -6.35 13.78
N LEU A 256 23.01 -6.87 13.13
CA LEU A 256 21.99 -7.71 13.76
C LEU A 256 21.89 -9.13 13.19
N GLU A 257 22.24 -9.33 11.93
CA GLU A 257 22.14 -10.65 11.29
C GLU A 257 23.36 -11.51 11.60
N GLN A 258 24.56 -10.94 11.69
CA GLN A 258 25.78 -11.69 12.04
C GLN A 258 25.87 -12.10 13.52
N LYS A 259 25.04 -11.52 14.39
CA LYS A 259 25.04 -11.81 15.83
C LYS A 259 24.09 -12.96 16.23
N ASN A 260 23.24 -13.42 15.32
CA ASN A 260 22.31 -14.53 15.54
C ASN A 260 22.69 -15.73 14.68
#